data_AF-A0A7Z7BHL4-F1
#
_entry.id   AF-A0A7Z7BHL4-F1
#
_cell.length_a   1.000
_cell.length_b   1.000
_cell.length_c   1.000
_cell.angle_alpha   90.00
_cell.angle_beta   90.00
_cell.angle_gamma   90.00
#
_symmetry.space_group_name_H-M   'P 1'
#
loop_
_entity.id
_entity.type
_entity.pdbx_description
1 polymer ?
#
loop_
_entity_poly.entity_id
_entity_poly.type
_entity_poly.pdbx_seq_one_letter_code
_entity_poly.pdbx_strand_id
1 'polypeptide(L)'
;MSFYLDDAQRHTLTQRRNSFTWRTEWPTWLLIGAIYGGWFFIASHARGFGLSIAIPLLAVFSAWYMSLQHELLHGHPTRSPFVNGLIGFAPLAVWFPYRVYRDLHLQHHDDPHLTHPEVDPESYFVSREAWRQAGVLTRVLLIARNTFVGRLLLGPAFSIAATSTQALRKVARGDWADVPAWVAHFVALAGLVVWLDRQCGIAPWMFVAGVGYPALALSSVRSFQEHRDADLHEHRSVINEAAWFWRLLFLNNNYHLVHHDLPHVPWFALRKVYVASRVQYVQRSGGFLVKGYSEWARQYAFAVAMRPVHGDLSRGARFGRPAAAAAFDTFSGGLQAPLRVTSTTPVARREARGSANGERDAPRHGRYESRS
;
A
#
# COMPACT_ATOMS: atom_id res chain seq x y z
N MET A 1 11.44 -1.22 -8.67
CA MET A 1 11.95 -1.97 -9.86
C MET A 1 10.96 -3.09 -10.13
N SER A 2 10.54 -3.36 -11.37
CA SER A 2 9.54 -4.40 -11.61
C SER A 2 10.10 -5.81 -11.37
N PHE A 3 9.43 -6.59 -10.54
CA PHE A 3 9.65 -8.01 -10.30
C PHE A 3 8.63 -8.84 -11.07
N TYR A 4 9.11 -9.75 -11.91
CA TYR A 4 8.26 -10.72 -12.60
C TYR A 4 8.50 -12.09 -11.98
N LEU A 5 7.42 -12.85 -11.74
CA LEU A 5 7.52 -14.20 -11.16
C LEU A 5 8.31 -15.17 -12.05
N ASP A 6 8.14 -15.04 -13.37
CA ASP A 6 8.81 -15.83 -14.40
C ASP A 6 8.77 -15.08 -15.76
N ASP A 7 9.49 -15.61 -16.75
CA ASP A 7 9.52 -15.03 -18.10
C ASP A 7 8.16 -15.13 -18.80
N ALA A 8 7.36 -16.15 -18.51
CA ALA A 8 6.04 -16.31 -19.11
C ALA A 8 5.09 -15.16 -18.69
N GLN A 9 5.14 -14.75 -17.43
CA GLN A 9 4.42 -13.58 -16.93
C GLN A 9 4.91 -12.29 -17.61
N ARG A 10 6.23 -12.11 -17.73
CA ARG A 10 6.83 -10.96 -18.44
C ARG A 10 6.35 -10.87 -19.90
N HIS A 11 6.40 -11.98 -20.63
CA HIS A 11 5.93 -12.05 -22.02
C HIS A 11 4.43 -11.76 -22.13
N THR A 12 3.62 -12.35 -21.25
CA THR A 12 2.16 -12.13 -21.23
C THR A 12 1.81 -10.66 -20.98
N LEU A 13 2.48 -10.00 -20.03
CA LEU A 13 2.26 -8.59 -19.74
C LEU A 13 2.71 -7.69 -20.89
N THR A 14 3.83 -8.03 -21.54
CA THR A 14 4.31 -7.31 -22.73
C THR A 14 3.31 -7.39 -23.88
N GLN A 15 2.73 -8.57 -24.13
CA GLN A 15 1.67 -8.74 -25.14
C GLN A 15 0.41 -7.94 -24.77
N ARG A 16 -0.03 -8.00 -23.51
CA ARG A 16 -1.20 -7.24 -23.04
C ARG A 16 -1.02 -5.74 -23.15
N ARG A 17 0.19 -5.22 -22.95
CA ARG A 17 0.52 -3.79 -23.12
C ARG A 17 0.26 -3.28 -24.53
N ASN A 18 0.25 -4.17 -25.54
CA ASN A 18 -0.08 -3.83 -26.92
C ASN A 18 -1.59 -3.90 -27.23
N SER A 19 -2.41 -4.43 -26.30
CA SER A 19 -3.87 -4.47 -26.46
C SER A 19 -4.48 -3.07 -26.44
N PHE A 20 -5.61 -2.90 -27.12
CA PHE A 20 -6.33 -1.62 -27.17
C PHE A 20 -6.57 -1.04 -25.77
N THR A 21 -7.11 -1.84 -24.84
CA THR A 21 -7.45 -1.38 -23.48
C THR A 21 -6.25 -0.85 -22.70
N TRP A 22 -5.09 -1.52 -22.79
CA TRP A 22 -3.88 -1.06 -22.11
C TRP A 22 -3.23 0.14 -22.80
N ARG A 23 -3.34 0.23 -24.12
CA ARG A 23 -2.77 1.36 -24.88
C ARG A 23 -3.56 2.64 -24.71
N THR A 24 -4.89 2.54 -24.65
CA THR A 24 -5.77 3.71 -24.56
C THR A 24 -6.08 4.10 -23.13
N GLU A 25 -5.90 3.19 -22.16
CA GLU A 25 -6.25 3.44 -20.76
C GLU A 25 -7.70 3.91 -20.60
N TRP A 26 -8.59 3.52 -21.52
CA TRP A 26 -9.99 3.96 -21.52
C TRP A 26 -10.72 3.67 -20.20
N PRO A 27 -10.45 2.55 -19.47
CA PRO A 27 -11.10 2.35 -18.17
C PRO A 27 -10.66 3.39 -17.14
N THR A 28 -9.39 3.82 -17.20
CA THR A 28 -8.82 4.86 -16.32
C THR A 28 -9.36 6.24 -16.70
N TRP A 29 -9.51 6.54 -17.99
CA TRP A 29 -10.18 7.78 -18.43
C TRP A 29 -11.66 7.83 -18.04
N LEU A 30 -12.39 6.72 -18.20
CA LEU A 30 -13.77 6.61 -17.74
C LEU A 30 -13.86 6.81 -16.21
N LEU A 31 -12.93 6.21 -15.47
CA LEU A 31 -12.81 6.37 -14.03
C LEU A 31 -12.57 7.83 -13.63
N ILE A 32 -11.66 8.53 -14.31
CA ILE A 32 -11.42 9.97 -14.10
C ILE A 32 -12.72 10.75 -14.31
N GLY A 33 -13.41 10.53 -15.44
CA GLY A 33 -14.69 11.16 -15.72
C GLY A 33 -15.76 10.86 -14.67
N ALA A 34 -15.86 9.62 -14.20
CA ALA A 34 -16.81 9.22 -13.17
C ALA A 34 -16.51 9.87 -11.80
N ILE A 35 -15.24 9.92 -11.39
CA ILE A 35 -14.84 10.52 -10.11
C ILE A 35 -15.08 12.02 -10.14
N TYR A 36 -14.56 12.73 -11.16
CA TYR A 36 -14.72 14.17 -11.29
C TYR A 36 -16.17 14.56 -11.49
N GLY A 37 -16.84 13.94 -12.46
CA GLY A 37 -18.24 14.19 -12.76
C GLY A 37 -19.13 13.92 -11.55
N GLY A 38 -18.96 12.76 -10.90
CA GLY A 38 -19.72 12.39 -9.71
C GLY A 38 -19.48 13.33 -8.54
N TRP A 39 -18.23 13.65 -8.22
CA TRP A 39 -17.89 14.55 -7.11
C TRP A 39 -18.49 15.95 -7.31
N PHE A 40 -18.28 16.57 -8.49
CA PHE A 40 -18.83 17.91 -8.78
C PHE A 40 -20.35 17.90 -8.92
N PHE A 41 -20.94 16.82 -9.42
CA PHE A 41 -22.39 16.65 -9.49
C PHE A 41 -23.02 16.64 -8.08
N ILE A 42 -22.48 15.82 -7.16
CA ILE A 42 -22.98 15.75 -5.78
C ILE A 42 -22.79 17.10 -5.07
N ALA A 43 -21.62 17.73 -5.21
CA ALA A 43 -21.37 19.05 -4.60
C ALA A 43 -22.35 20.10 -5.12
N SER A 44 -22.53 20.21 -6.43
CA SER A 44 -23.42 21.23 -7.04
C SER A 44 -24.90 21.01 -6.69
N HIS A 45 -25.31 19.77 -6.42
CA HIS A 45 -26.69 19.41 -6.05
C HIS A 45 -26.86 19.14 -4.55
N ALA A 46 -25.89 19.51 -3.71
CA ALA A 46 -25.90 19.22 -2.28
C ALA A 46 -27.14 19.77 -1.56
N ARG A 47 -27.67 20.92 -2.00
CA ARG A 47 -28.92 21.50 -1.45
C ARG A 47 -30.15 20.63 -1.74
N GLY A 48 -30.17 19.95 -2.90
CA GLY A 48 -31.26 19.04 -3.28
C GLY A 48 -31.18 17.70 -2.55
N PHE A 49 -29.98 17.13 -2.42
CA PHE A 49 -29.76 15.89 -1.67
C PHE A 49 -29.87 16.06 -0.15
N GLY A 50 -29.61 17.27 0.36
CA GLY A 50 -29.35 17.51 1.77
C GLY A 50 -27.92 17.15 2.17
N LEU A 51 -27.37 17.90 3.13
CA LEU A 51 -25.97 17.78 3.54
C LEU A 51 -25.65 16.41 4.18
N SER A 52 -26.63 15.77 4.82
CA SER A 52 -26.47 14.44 5.42
C SER A 52 -26.19 13.33 4.39
N ILE A 53 -26.62 13.51 3.14
CA ILE A 53 -26.37 12.58 2.04
C ILE A 53 -25.16 13.05 1.22
N ALA A 54 -25.08 14.34 0.92
CA ALA A 54 -24.02 14.89 0.09
C ALA A 54 -22.63 14.71 0.71
N ILE A 55 -22.47 14.98 2.02
CA ILE A 55 -21.16 14.92 2.69
C ILE A 55 -20.57 13.49 2.69
N PRO A 56 -21.30 12.43 3.10
CA PRO A 56 -20.77 11.06 3.01
C PRO A 56 -20.45 10.62 1.59
N LEU A 57 -21.28 10.99 0.59
CA LEU A 57 -21.00 10.65 -0.81
C LEU A 57 -19.73 11.34 -1.30
N LEU A 58 -19.55 12.62 -0.98
CA LEU A 58 -18.31 13.34 -1.28
C LEU A 58 -17.11 12.69 -0.61
N ALA A 59 -17.23 12.22 0.65
CA ALA A 59 -16.15 11.50 1.33
C ALA A 59 -15.76 10.21 0.59
N VAL A 60 -16.74 9.45 0.10
CA VAL A 60 -16.49 8.23 -0.71
C VAL A 60 -15.82 8.58 -2.04
N PHE A 61 -16.31 9.60 -2.75
CA PHE A 61 -15.68 10.06 -4.00
C PHE A 61 -14.27 10.60 -3.77
N SER A 62 -14.03 11.31 -2.66
CA SER A 62 -12.71 11.80 -2.29
C SER A 62 -11.75 10.67 -1.91
N ALA A 63 -12.21 9.60 -1.25
CA ALA A 63 -11.41 8.40 -1.03
C ALA A 63 -11.11 7.68 -2.36
N TRP A 64 -12.10 7.59 -3.26
CA TRP A 64 -11.88 7.02 -4.59
C TRP A 64 -10.90 7.85 -5.42
N TYR A 65 -10.96 9.18 -5.28
CA TYR A 65 -10.01 10.12 -5.87
C TYR A 65 -8.60 9.90 -5.35
N MET A 66 -8.39 9.60 -4.07
CA MET A 66 -7.07 9.24 -3.56
C MET A 66 -6.53 7.95 -4.18
N SER A 67 -7.37 6.94 -4.40
CA SER A 67 -6.98 5.74 -5.15
C SER A 67 -6.62 6.07 -6.59
N LEU A 68 -7.34 6.99 -7.24
CA LEU A 68 -6.95 7.51 -8.55
C LEU A 68 -5.61 8.24 -8.48
N GLN A 69 -5.36 9.10 -7.48
CA GLN A 69 -4.06 9.77 -7.32
C GLN A 69 -2.92 8.74 -7.21
N HIS A 70 -3.13 7.63 -6.52
CA HIS A 70 -2.18 6.51 -6.49
C HIS A 70 -1.94 5.90 -7.88
N GLU A 71 -2.99 5.69 -8.67
CA GLU A 71 -2.86 5.19 -10.05
C GLU A 71 -2.12 6.19 -10.95
N LEU A 72 -2.37 7.49 -10.77
CA LEU A 72 -1.75 8.58 -11.54
C LEU A 72 -0.23 8.67 -11.33
N LEU A 73 0.23 8.47 -10.10
CA LEU A 73 1.66 8.53 -9.77
C LEU A 73 2.45 7.36 -10.36
N HIS A 74 1.79 6.26 -10.69
CA HIS A 74 2.39 5.08 -11.34
C HIS A 74 2.41 5.18 -12.87
N GLY A 75 2.00 6.31 -13.44
CA GLY A 75 2.12 6.57 -14.87
C GLY A 75 0.89 6.17 -15.70
N HIS A 76 -0.28 6.09 -15.07
CA HIS A 76 -1.57 5.89 -15.74
C HIS A 76 -2.42 7.17 -15.64
N PRO A 77 -3.32 7.47 -16.58
CA PRO A 77 -3.47 6.82 -17.89
C PRO A 77 -2.38 7.26 -18.88
N THR A 78 -1.52 8.22 -18.54
CA THR A 78 -0.51 8.76 -19.48
C THR A 78 0.91 8.52 -19.01
N ARG A 79 1.83 8.38 -19.97
CA ARG A 79 3.28 8.31 -19.69
C ARG A 79 3.88 9.64 -19.24
N SER A 80 3.11 10.74 -19.26
CA SER A 80 3.57 12.07 -18.88
C SER A 80 3.24 12.33 -17.42
N PRO A 81 4.25 12.40 -16.52
CA PRO A 81 4.02 12.75 -15.12
C PRO A 81 3.38 14.13 -14.95
N PHE A 82 3.57 15.03 -15.93
CA PHE A 82 2.95 16.35 -15.93
C PHE A 82 1.44 16.27 -16.17
N VAL A 83 0.99 15.53 -17.19
CA VAL A 83 -0.45 15.39 -17.48
C VAL A 83 -1.15 14.67 -16.33
N ASN A 84 -0.56 13.58 -15.83
CA ASN A 84 -1.09 12.88 -14.66
C ASN A 84 -1.10 13.80 -13.42
N GLY A 85 -0.09 14.67 -13.28
CA GLY A 85 -0.03 15.69 -12.24
C GLY A 85 -1.16 16.72 -12.32
N LEU A 86 -1.51 17.19 -13.52
CA LEU A 86 -2.65 18.10 -13.71
C LEU A 86 -3.98 17.44 -13.30
N ILE A 87 -4.14 16.16 -13.60
CA ILE A 87 -5.31 15.38 -13.15
C ILE A 87 -5.24 15.17 -11.63
N GLY A 88 -4.08 14.85 -11.07
CA GLY A 88 -3.93 14.55 -9.64
C GLY A 88 -3.97 15.78 -8.73
N PHE A 89 -3.86 17.00 -9.28
CA PHE A 89 -3.66 18.24 -8.53
C PHE A 89 -4.88 18.72 -7.73
N ALA A 90 -6.11 18.34 -8.13
CA ALA A 90 -7.32 18.89 -7.53
C ALA A 90 -7.43 18.56 -6.03
N PRO A 91 -7.73 19.53 -5.14
CA PRO A 91 -7.71 19.33 -3.69
C PRO A 91 -9.00 18.66 -3.17
N LEU A 92 -9.54 17.68 -3.91
CA LEU A 92 -10.81 17.01 -3.57
C LEU A 92 -10.73 16.20 -2.27
N ALA A 93 -9.52 15.78 -1.87
CA ALA A 93 -9.24 15.06 -0.63
C ALA A 93 -8.58 15.93 0.46
N VAL A 94 -8.54 17.26 0.28
CA VAL A 94 -8.12 18.28 1.25
C VAL A 94 -6.64 18.31 1.64
N TRP A 95 -6.05 17.20 2.11
CA TRP A 95 -4.92 17.27 3.04
C TRP A 95 -3.54 17.38 2.40
N PHE A 96 -3.29 16.71 1.28
CA PHE A 96 -1.93 16.54 0.76
C PHE A 96 -1.81 16.98 -0.70
N PRO A 97 -0.80 17.80 -1.05
CA PRO A 97 -0.48 18.10 -2.43
C PRO A 97 -0.07 16.83 -3.18
N TYR A 98 -0.57 16.66 -4.40
CA TYR A 98 -0.29 15.47 -5.22
C TYR A 98 1.21 15.19 -5.40
N ARG A 99 2.03 16.22 -5.65
CA ARG A 99 3.48 16.06 -5.79
C ARG A 99 4.13 15.48 -4.53
N VAL A 100 3.75 16.00 -3.36
CA VAL A 100 4.28 15.53 -2.07
C VAL A 100 3.85 14.10 -1.82
N TYR A 101 2.56 13.79 -2.06
CA TYR A 101 2.06 12.42 -1.97
C TYR A 101 2.80 11.48 -2.92
N ARG A 102 2.98 11.87 -4.19
CA ARG A 102 3.72 11.11 -5.20
C ARG A 102 5.14 10.80 -4.73
N ASP A 103 5.88 11.81 -4.31
CA ASP A 103 7.29 11.64 -3.99
C ASP A 103 7.49 10.76 -2.75
N LEU A 104 6.65 10.93 -1.72
CA LEU A 104 6.63 10.05 -0.54
C LEU A 104 6.23 8.61 -0.90
N HIS A 105 5.19 8.44 -1.73
CA HIS A 105 4.74 7.12 -2.10
C HIS A 105 5.76 6.39 -3.00
N LEU A 106 6.44 7.08 -3.91
CA LEU A 106 7.50 6.47 -4.71
C LEU A 106 8.71 6.06 -3.85
N GLN A 107 9.00 6.78 -2.75
CA GLN A 107 9.98 6.36 -1.75
C GLN A 107 9.52 5.09 -1.01
N HIS A 108 8.23 4.95 -0.76
CA HIS A 108 7.64 3.76 -0.14
C HIS A 108 7.74 2.49 -1.01
N HIS A 109 7.86 2.62 -2.34
CA HIS A 109 8.11 1.50 -3.27
C HIS A 109 9.55 0.94 -3.22
N ASP A 110 10.38 1.39 -2.27
CA ASP A 110 11.68 0.80 -1.98
C ASP A 110 11.53 -0.45 -1.08
N ASP A 111 11.13 -1.58 -1.69
CA ASP A 111 10.79 -2.84 -1.00
C ASP A 111 11.78 -3.29 0.09
N PRO A 112 13.12 -3.24 -0.11
CA PRO A 112 14.07 -3.62 0.94
C PRO A 112 13.91 -2.84 2.25
N HIS A 113 13.51 -1.57 2.17
CA HIS A 113 13.33 -0.69 3.31
C HIS A 113 11.88 -0.55 3.77
N LEU A 114 10.95 -1.27 3.14
CA LEU A 114 9.54 -1.31 3.52
C LEU A 114 9.39 -1.67 5.00
N THR A 115 8.50 -0.98 5.72
CA THR A 115 8.26 -1.03 7.17
C THR A 115 9.33 -0.36 8.06
N HIS A 116 10.49 0.01 7.55
CA HIS A 116 11.53 0.66 8.37
C HIS A 116 11.15 2.12 8.68
N PRO A 117 10.91 2.48 9.94
CA PRO A 117 10.32 3.78 10.30
C PRO A 117 11.18 5.01 9.98
N GLU A 118 12.48 4.82 9.74
CA GLU A 118 13.40 5.90 9.42
C GLU A 118 13.50 6.19 7.91
N VAL A 119 13.02 5.26 7.07
CA VAL A 119 13.20 5.30 5.60
C VAL A 119 11.86 5.24 4.87
N ASP A 120 10.94 4.39 5.34
CA ASP A 120 9.61 4.23 4.76
C ASP A 120 8.65 5.30 5.33
N PRO A 121 8.22 6.28 4.51
CA PRO A 121 7.36 7.37 4.97
C PRO A 121 5.93 6.91 5.29
N GLU A 122 5.52 5.72 4.85
CA GLU A 122 4.21 5.13 5.13
C GLU A 122 4.28 4.04 6.22
N SER A 123 5.43 3.88 6.88
CA SER A 123 5.61 2.87 7.93
C SER A 123 4.67 3.09 9.12
N TYR A 124 4.06 1.99 9.57
CA TYR A 124 3.24 1.95 10.79
C TYR A 124 4.04 1.70 12.06
N PHE A 125 5.33 1.47 11.89
CA PHE A 125 6.21 1.23 13.00
C PHE A 125 6.85 2.54 13.46
N VAL A 126 7.39 2.50 14.66
CA VAL A 126 8.29 3.50 15.20
C VAL A 126 9.59 2.80 15.57
N SER A 127 10.69 3.55 15.51
CA SER A 127 11.98 3.00 15.92
C SER A 127 11.99 2.73 17.43
N ARG A 128 12.89 1.84 17.86
CA ARG A 128 13.08 1.53 19.29
C ARG A 128 13.41 2.79 20.11
N GLU A 129 14.17 3.70 19.52
CA GLU A 129 14.52 4.97 20.14
C GLU A 129 13.28 5.88 20.29
N ALA A 130 12.52 6.09 19.22
CA ALA A 130 11.29 6.87 19.26
C ALA A 130 10.29 6.29 20.29
N TRP A 131 10.18 4.97 20.39
CA TRP A 131 9.35 4.32 21.40
C TRP A 131 9.83 4.57 22.83
N ARG A 132 11.15 4.51 23.08
CA ARG A 132 11.76 4.79 24.39
C ARG A 132 11.52 6.24 24.81
N GLN A 133 11.63 7.18 23.88
CA GLN A 133 11.40 8.61 24.11
C GLN A 133 9.91 8.99 24.19
N ALA A 134 9.02 8.16 23.63
CA ALA A 134 7.58 8.40 23.67
C ALA A 134 7.02 8.35 25.11
N GLY A 135 6.29 9.40 25.49
CA GLY A 135 5.51 9.44 26.72
C GLY A 135 4.35 8.45 26.73
N VAL A 136 3.72 8.28 27.90
CA VAL A 136 2.63 7.31 28.10
C VAL A 136 1.48 7.53 27.11
N LEU A 137 1.03 8.78 26.94
CA LEU A 137 -0.06 9.12 26.02
C LEU A 137 0.28 8.75 24.57
N THR A 138 1.48 9.10 24.10
CA THR A 138 1.92 8.77 22.73
C THR A 138 1.97 7.26 22.51
N ARG A 139 2.47 6.49 23.49
CA ARG A 139 2.48 5.03 23.41
C ARG A 139 1.06 4.44 23.34
N VAL A 140 0.13 4.95 24.15
CA VAL A 140 -1.28 4.54 24.12
C VAL A 140 -1.90 4.84 22.74
N LEU A 141 -1.68 6.04 22.19
CA LEU A 141 -2.19 6.41 20.87
C LEU A 141 -1.60 5.54 19.74
N LEU A 142 -0.30 5.24 19.80
CA LEU A 142 0.38 4.36 18.84
C LEU A 142 -0.18 2.92 18.90
N ILE A 143 -0.44 2.40 20.10
CA ILE A 143 -1.07 1.08 20.28
C ILE A 143 -2.51 1.10 19.77
N ALA A 144 -3.30 2.11 20.15
CA ALA A 144 -4.69 2.25 19.75
C ALA A 144 -4.84 2.34 18.22
N ARG A 145 -3.97 3.12 17.56
CA ARG A 145 -3.90 3.23 16.09
C ARG A 145 -3.68 1.89 15.38
N ASN A 146 -3.07 0.92 16.05
CA ASN A 146 -2.81 -0.42 15.51
C ASN A 146 -3.97 -1.41 15.74
N THR A 147 -5.13 -0.92 16.19
CA THR A 147 -6.43 -1.61 16.04
C THR A 147 -7.13 -1.13 14.77
N PHE A 148 -8.08 -1.88 14.23
CA PHE A 148 -8.82 -1.50 13.02
C PHE A 148 -9.65 -0.24 13.26
N VAL A 149 -10.43 -0.17 14.35
CA VAL A 149 -11.22 1.04 14.66
C VAL A 149 -10.30 2.22 14.98
N GLY A 150 -9.25 1.99 15.77
CA GLY A 150 -8.28 3.04 16.05
C GLY A 150 -7.53 3.52 14.81
N ARG A 151 -7.32 2.67 13.79
CA ARG A 151 -6.77 3.10 12.49
C ARG A 151 -7.71 4.08 11.80
N LEU A 152 -9.02 3.80 11.76
CA LEU A 152 -9.98 4.68 11.09
C LEU A 152 -10.11 6.03 11.83
N LEU A 153 -10.03 5.99 13.17
CA LEU A 153 -10.19 7.19 14.00
C LEU A 153 -8.91 8.00 14.15
N LEU A 154 -7.75 7.37 14.31
CA LEU A 154 -6.48 8.05 14.61
C LEU A 154 -5.54 8.10 13.41
N GLY A 155 -5.62 7.13 12.48
CA GLY A 155 -4.77 7.05 11.30
C GLY A 155 -4.68 8.37 10.52
N PRO A 156 -5.82 8.99 10.15
CA PRO A 156 -5.81 10.27 9.45
C PRO A 156 -5.07 11.38 10.21
N ALA A 157 -5.34 11.53 11.51
CA ALA A 157 -4.65 12.52 12.34
C ALA A 157 -3.13 12.28 12.38
N PHE A 158 -2.69 11.03 12.48
CA PHE A 158 -1.27 10.68 12.42
C PHE A 158 -0.66 11.01 11.05
N SER A 159 -1.32 10.67 9.95
CA SER A 159 -0.84 10.98 8.60
C SER A 159 -0.74 12.49 8.36
N ILE A 160 -1.74 13.26 8.79
CA ILE A 160 -1.73 14.73 8.69
C ILE A 160 -0.55 15.28 9.50
N ALA A 161 -0.43 14.89 10.77
CA ALA A 161 0.63 15.37 11.65
C ALA A 161 2.03 15.01 11.15
N ALA A 162 2.24 13.78 10.66
CA ALA A 162 3.52 13.31 10.14
C ALA A 162 3.94 14.12 8.91
N THR A 163 3.07 14.24 7.90
CA THR A 163 3.35 14.98 6.67
C THR A 163 3.57 16.48 6.95
N SER A 164 2.76 17.10 7.80
CA SER A 164 2.94 18.50 8.19
C SER A 164 4.26 18.72 8.93
N THR A 165 4.60 17.84 9.87
CA THR A 165 5.87 17.93 10.62
C THR A 165 7.07 17.75 9.68
N GLN A 166 7.01 16.82 8.74
CA GLN A 166 8.06 16.60 7.75
C GLN A 166 8.22 17.83 6.85
N ALA A 167 7.13 18.40 6.35
CA ALA A 167 7.14 19.60 5.51
C ALA A 167 7.79 20.79 6.25
N LEU A 168 7.41 21.04 7.51
CA LEU A 168 7.99 22.12 8.32
C LEU A 168 9.48 21.88 8.61
N ARG A 169 9.90 20.64 8.88
CA ARG A 169 11.31 20.30 9.11
C ARG A 169 12.17 20.51 7.86
N LYS A 170 11.66 20.19 6.65
CA LYS A 170 12.38 20.45 5.38
C LYS A 170 12.64 21.94 5.22
N VAL A 171 11.61 22.77 5.39
CA VAL A 171 11.72 24.23 5.32
C VAL A 171 12.68 24.78 6.37
N ALA A 172 12.59 24.32 7.63
CA ALA A 172 13.49 24.75 8.71
C ALA A 172 14.96 24.40 8.45
N ARG A 173 15.23 23.36 7.66
CA ARG A 173 16.58 22.95 7.23
C ARG A 173 17.03 23.64 5.93
N GLY A 174 16.25 24.57 5.39
CA GLY A 174 16.55 25.30 4.16
C GLY A 174 16.17 24.57 2.87
N ASP A 175 15.44 23.45 2.94
CA ASP A 175 14.89 22.77 1.76
C ASP A 175 13.49 23.31 1.44
N TRP A 176 13.42 24.13 0.39
CA TRP A 176 12.21 24.79 -0.07
C TRP A 176 11.55 24.09 -1.27
N ALA A 177 12.03 22.90 -1.67
CA ALA A 177 11.64 22.25 -2.92
C ALA A 177 10.13 21.95 -3.04
N ASP A 178 9.45 21.70 -1.92
CA ASP A 178 8.02 21.35 -1.91
C ASP A 178 7.09 22.55 -1.66
N VAL A 179 7.64 23.72 -1.31
CA VAL A 179 6.85 24.91 -0.98
C VAL A 179 5.95 25.37 -2.14
N PRO A 180 6.40 25.39 -3.41
CA PRO A 180 5.50 25.72 -4.52
C PRO A 180 4.30 24.79 -4.63
N ALA A 181 4.47 23.49 -4.37
CA ALA A 181 3.38 22.52 -4.41
C ALA A 181 2.37 22.74 -3.27
N TRP A 182 2.86 23.06 -2.07
CA TRP A 182 2.01 23.42 -0.94
C TRP A 182 1.22 24.71 -1.18
N VAL A 183 1.89 25.76 -1.68
CA VAL A 183 1.22 27.03 -2.01
C VAL A 183 0.14 26.82 -3.07
N ALA A 184 0.46 26.14 -4.17
CA ALA A 184 -0.51 25.85 -5.22
C ALA A 184 -1.70 25.05 -4.69
N HIS A 185 -1.45 24.04 -3.84
CA HIS A 185 -2.50 23.26 -3.20
C HIS A 185 -3.40 24.11 -2.31
N PHE A 186 -2.84 24.95 -1.44
CA PHE A 186 -3.64 25.81 -0.55
C PHE A 186 -4.45 26.87 -1.32
N VAL A 187 -3.89 27.44 -2.39
CA VAL A 187 -4.63 28.36 -3.27
C VAL A 187 -5.80 27.65 -3.95
N ALA A 188 -5.57 26.46 -4.52
CA ALA A 188 -6.64 25.67 -5.12
C ALA A 188 -7.70 25.25 -4.10
N LEU A 189 -7.27 24.84 -2.89
CA LEU A 189 -8.16 24.43 -1.81
C LEU A 189 -9.02 25.61 -1.34
N ALA A 190 -8.43 26.79 -1.19
CA ALA A 190 -9.16 28.01 -0.84
C ALA A 190 -10.21 28.34 -1.90
N GLY A 191 -9.85 28.29 -3.19
CA GLY A 191 -10.81 28.49 -4.29
C GLY A 191 -11.95 27.47 -4.26
N LEU A 192 -11.63 26.19 -4.06
CA LEU A 192 -12.64 25.13 -3.96
C LEU A 192 -13.57 25.33 -2.76
N VAL A 193 -13.03 25.66 -1.59
CA VAL A 193 -13.79 25.91 -0.37
C VAL A 193 -14.73 27.11 -0.54
N VAL A 194 -14.26 28.19 -1.14
CA VAL A 194 -15.10 29.36 -1.43
C VAL A 194 -16.26 28.99 -2.36
N TRP A 195 -15.98 28.21 -3.42
CA TRP A 195 -17.03 27.73 -4.31
C TRP A 195 -18.05 26.82 -3.60
N LEU A 196 -17.57 25.86 -2.80
CA LEU A 196 -18.42 24.97 -2.01
C LEU A 196 -19.32 25.73 -1.03
N ASP A 197 -18.77 26.72 -0.33
CA ASP A 197 -19.50 27.54 0.63
C ASP A 197 -20.61 28.35 -0.07
N ARG A 198 -20.23 29.11 -1.12
CA ARG A 198 -21.14 30.07 -1.77
C ARG A 198 -22.15 29.42 -2.69
N GLN A 199 -21.73 28.45 -3.49
CA GLN A 199 -22.58 27.84 -4.53
C GLN A 199 -23.26 26.57 -4.04
N CYS A 200 -22.57 25.74 -3.26
CA CYS A 200 -23.09 24.43 -2.84
C CYS A 200 -23.74 24.47 -1.45
N GLY A 201 -23.49 25.50 -0.64
CA GLY A 201 -23.94 25.57 0.76
C GLY A 201 -23.22 24.58 1.68
N ILE A 202 -22.02 24.14 1.29
CA ILE A 202 -21.17 23.26 2.09
C ILE A 202 -20.15 24.15 2.80
N ALA A 203 -20.35 24.35 4.11
CA ALA A 203 -19.46 25.18 4.91
C ALA A 203 -18.01 24.61 4.91
N PRO A 204 -16.98 25.45 5.04
CA PRO A 204 -15.58 25.02 5.00
C PRO A 204 -15.24 23.87 5.97
N TRP A 205 -15.76 23.94 7.20
CA TRP A 205 -15.52 22.91 8.21
C TRP A 205 -16.19 21.57 7.86
N MET A 206 -17.35 21.59 7.18
CA MET A 206 -18.02 20.38 6.71
C MET A 206 -17.21 19.70 5.62
N PHE A 207 -16.58 20.46 4.73
CA PHE A 207 -15.69 19.91 3.73
C PHE A 207 -14.41 19.33 4.38
N VAL A 208 -13.73 20.10 5.22
CA VAL A 208 -12.46 19.65 5.85
C VAL A 208 -12.69 18.46 6.79
N ALA A 209 -13.61 18.59 7.74
CA ALA A 209 -13.84 17.57 8.78
C ALA A 209 -14.85 16.50 8.37
N GLY A 210 -15.85 16.82 7.54
CA GLY A 210 -16.90 15.89 7.12
C GLY A 210 -16.59 15.14 5.82
N VAL A 211 -15.76 15.70 4.93
CA VAL A 211 -15.33 15.03 3.68
C VAL A 211 -13.86 14.61 3.75
N GLY A 212 -12.96 15.54 4.05
CA GLY A 212 -11.52 15.29 4.05
C GLY A 212 -11.09 14.24 5.05
N TYR A 213 -11.50 14.37 6.32
CA TYR A 213 -11.11 13.39 7.35
C TYR A 213 -11.69 11.99 7.09
N PRO A 214 -13.00 11.83 6.78
CA PRO A 214 -13.56 10.51 6.51
C PRO A 214 -13.04 9.89 5.22
N ALA A 215 -12.64 10.69 4.22
CA ALA A 215 -11.95 10.18 3.03
C ALA A 215 -10.61 9.52 3.39
N LEU A 216 -9.78 10.18 4.22
CA LEU A 216 -8.56 9.57 4.75
C LEU A 216 -8.85 8.32 5.60
N ALA A 217 -9.89 8.36 6.43
CA ALA A 217 -10.28 7.22 7.25
C ALA A 217 -10.68 6.02 6.38
N LEU A 218 -11.47 6.25 5.33
CA LEU A 218 -11.89 5.22 4.39
C LEU A 218 -10.70 4.66 3.60
N SER A 219 -9.80 5.53 3.11
CA SER A 219 -8.54 5.12 2.49
C SER A 219 -7.65 4.32 3.45
N SER A 220 -7.75 4.60 4.76
CA SER A 220 -6.99 3.88 5.79
C SER A 220 -7.43 2.43 5.94
N VAL A 221 -8.64 2.05 5.50
CA VAL A 221 -9.09 0.64 5.42
C VAL A 221 -8.14 -0.17 4.55
N ARG A 222 -7.77 0.34 3.36
CA ARG A 222 -6.81 -0.30 2.44
C ARG A 222 -5.45 -0.48 3.10
N SER A 223 -4.99 0.60 3.73
CA SER A 223 -3.66 0.72 4.31
C SER A 223 -3.50 -0.11 5.60
N PHE A 224 -4.61 -0.46 6.27
CA PHE A 224 -4.55 -1.22 7.51
C PHE A 224 -3.94 -2.59 7.27
N GLN A 225 -2.81 -2.89 7.92
CA GLN A 225 -2.07 -4.14 7.72
C GLN A 225 -1.73 -4.41 6.24
N GLU A 226 -1.56 -3.35 5.43
CA GLU A 226 -1.06 -3.53 4.06
C GLU A 226 0.39 -4.06 4.06
N HIS A 227 1.12 -3.72 5.14
CA HIS A 227 2.43 -4.26 5.45
C HIS A 227 2.53 -4.87 6.84
N ARG A 228 3.34 -5.91 6.95
CA ARG A 228 3.78 -6.53 8.21
C ARG A 228 5.30 -6.51 8.33
N ASP A 229 5.80 -6.58 9.55
CA ASP A 229 7.22 -6.83 9.79
C ASP A 229 7.54 -8.31 9.48
N ALA A 230 8.54 -8.54 8.62
CA ALA A 230 8.99 -9.86 8.20
C ALA A 230 10.46 -9.80 7.71
N ASP A 231 11.20 -10.91 7.86
CA ASP A 231 12.61 -10.97 7.48
C ASP A 231 12.81 -10.76 5.97
N LEU A 232 12.05 -11.48 5.15
CA LEU A 232 12.06 -11.32 3.69
C LEU A 232 11.13 -10.18 3.28
N HIS A 233 11.59 -9.29 2.41
CA HIS A 233 10.84 -8.09 2.02
C HIS A 233 9.57 -8.45 1.22
N GLU A 234 9.61 -9.52 0.42
CA GLU A 234 8.45 -10.04 -0.31
C GLU A 234 7.34 -10.55 0.62
N HIS A 235 7.67 -10.93 1.86
CA HIS A 235 6.70 -11.35 2.86
C HIS A 235 6.00 -10.18 3.56
N ARG A 236 6.47 -8.94 3.34
CA ARG A 236 5.97 -7.76 4.05
C ARG A 236 4.67 -7.24 3.46
N SER A 237 4.38 -7.45 2.16
CA SER A 237 3.19 -6.90 1.50
C SER A 237 2.04 -7.89 1.42
N VAL A 238 0.83 -7.41 1.72
CA VAL A 238 -0.38 -8.24 1.76
C VAL A 238 -0.93 -8.58 0.37
N ILE A 239 -1.60 -9.73 0.30
CA ILE A 239 -2.60 -10.03 -0.72
C ILE A 239 -3.97 -10.07 -0.06
N ASN A 240 -4.86 -9.15 -0.43
CA ASN A 240 -6.22 -9.09 0.11
C ASN A 240 -7.26 -9.41 -0.98
N GLU A 241 -7.91 -10.56 -0.85
CA GLU A 241 -8.99 -11.02 -1.73
C GLU A 241 -10.32 -10.33 -1.37
N ALA A 242 -10.34 -9.01 -1.55
CA ALA A 242 -11.46 -8.17 -1.13
C ALA A 242 -12.70 -8.30 -2.03
N ALA A 243 -13.87 -7.99 -1.45
CA ALA A 243 -15.14 -7.91 -2.15
C ALA A 243 -15.11 -6.85 -3.27
N TRP A 244 -16.05 -6.96 -4.22
CA TRP A 244 -16.09 -6.14 -5.44
C TRP A 244 -16.09 -4.62 -5.15
N PHE A 245 -16.80 -4.18 -4.12
CA PHE A 245 -16.88 -2.78 -3.73
C PHE A 245 -15.49 -2.21 -3.40
N TRP A 246 -14.75 -2.88 -2.52
CA TRP A 246 -13.40 -2.49 -2.13
C TRP A 246 -12.40 -2.58 -3.29
N ARG A 247 -12.60 -3.54 -4.19
CA ARG A 247 -11.81 -3.65 -5.42
C ARG A 247 -12.02 -2.48 -6.36
N LEU A 248 -13.22 -1.91 -6.43
CA LEU A 248 -13.46 -0.71 -7.20
C LEU A 248 -12.95 0.54 -6.47
N LEU A 249 -13.27 0.69 -5.19
CA LEU A 249 -12.89 1.86 -4.40
C LEU A 249 -11.37 2.04 -4.30
N PHE A 250 -10.63 0.94 -4.15
CA PHE A 250 -9.17 0.95 -4.06
C PHE A 250 -8.48 0.52 -5.35
N LEU A 251 -9.20 0.50 -6.47
CA LEU A 251 -8.63 0.22 -7.80
C LEU A 251 -7.76 -1.04 -7.82
N ASN A 252 -8.29 -2.13 -7.28
CA ASN A 252 -7.61 -3.42 -7.09
C ASN A 252 -6.26 -3.37 -6.33
N ASN A 253 -5.88 -2.24 -5.73
CA ASN A 253 -4.64 -2.13 -4.93
C ASN A 253 -4.68 -2.97 -3.63
N ASN A 254 -5.78 -3.68 -3.38
CA ASN A 254 -5.89 -4.76 -2.40
C ASN A 254 -4.91 -5.90 -2.68
N TYR A 255 -4.49 -6.10 -3.94
CA TYR A 255 -3.43 -7.04 -4.31
C TYR A 255 -2.06 -6.36 -4.18
N HIS A 256 -1.78 -5.80 -3.00
CA HIS A 256 -0.70 -4.83 -2.77
C HIS A 256 0.69 -5.43 -3.08
N LEU A 257 0.94 -6.70 -2.76
CA LEU A 257 2.18 -7.37 -3.21
C LEU A 257 2.33 -7.39 -4.74
N VAL A 258 1.26 -7.68 -5.47
CA VAL A 258 1.30 -7.69 -6.95
C VAL A 258 1.58 -6.29 -7.49
N HIS A 259 1.05 -5.27 -6.81
CA HIS A 259 1.31 -3.88 -7.12
C HIS A 259 2.78 -3.49 -6.88
N HIS A 260 3.37 -3.86 -5.74
CA HIS A 260 4.80 -3.63 -5.47
C HIS A 260 5.71 -4.36 -6.47
N ASP A 261 5.39 -5.62 -6.80
CA ASP A 261 6.14 -6.37 -7.82
C ASP A 261 5.97 -5.72 -9.22
N LEU A 262 4.79 -5.22 -9.56
CA LEU A 262 4.45 -4.75 -10.91
C LEU A 262 3.72 -3.38 -10.89
N PRO A 263 4.37 -2.28 -10.46
CA PRO A 263 3.69 -1.00 -10.23
C PRO A 263 3.16 -0.34 -11.50
N HIS A 264 3.67 -0.76 -12.66
CA HIS A 264 3.27 -0.28 -13.99
C HIS A 264 2.05 -1.02 -14.59
N VAL A 265 1.48 -1.97 -13.86
CA VAL A 265 0.28 -2.71 -14.30
C VAL A 265 -0.94 -1.89 -13.90
N PRO A 266 -1.81 -1.50 -14.87
CA PRO A 266 -2.95 -0.65 -14.56
C PRO A 266 -3.94 -1.39 -13.67
N TRP A 267 -4.65 -0.62 -12.85
CA TRP A 267 -5.56 -1.12 -11.83
C TRP A 267 -6.59 -2.13 -12.33
N PHE A 268 -7.10 -1.97 -13.56
CA PHE A 268 -8.10 -2.85 -14.14
C PHE A 268 -7.55 -4.24 -14.52
N ALA A 269 -6.22 -4.39 -14.56
CA ALA A 269 -5.54 -5.63 -14.90
C ALA A 269 -4.97 -6.37 -13.67
N LEU A 270 -4.67 -5.68 -12.57
CA LEU A 270 -4.03 -6.24 -11.37
C LEU A 270 -4.63 -7.57 -10.92
N ARG A 271 -5.96 -7.64 -10.76
CA ARG A 271 -6.61 -8.90 -10.35
C ARG A 271 -6.35 -10.04 -11.33
N LYS A 272 -6.39 -9.79 -12.64
CA LYS A 272 -6.20 -10.85 -13.64
C LYS A 272 -4.78 -11.40 -13.58
N VAL A 273 -3.79 -10.54 -13.27
CA VAL A 273 -2.40 -10.94 -13.03
C VAL A 273 -2.30 -11.81 -11.78
N TYR A 274 -2.89 -11.36 -10.67
CA TYR A 274 -2.94 -12.14 -9.43
C TYR A 274 -3.57 -13.52 -9.64
N VAL A 275 -4.77 -13.59 -10.23
CA VAL A 275 -5.51 -14.86 -10.37
C VAL A 275 -4.75 -15.86 -11.25
N ALA A 276 -4.07 -15.40 -12.30
CA ALA A 276 -3.29 -16.27 -13.19
C ALA A 276 -2.10 -16.95 -12.48
N SER A 277 -1.52 -16.27 -11.48
CA SER A 277 -0.34 -16.73 -10.73
C SER A 277 -0.60 -16.81 -9.22
N ARG A 278 -1.84 -17.11 -8.82
CA ARG A 278 -2.28 -16.99 -7.42
C ARG A 278 -1.40 -17.79 -6.46
N VAL A 279 -1.11 -19.04 -6.81
CA VAL A 279 -0.31 -19.93 -5.96
C VAL A 279 1.10 -19.36 -5.75
N GLN A 280 1.75 -18.90 -6.81
CA GLN A 280 3.09 -18.31 -6.76
C GLN A 280 3.11 -17.03 -5.91
N TYR A 281 2.12 -16.13 -6.08
CA TYR A 281 2.04 -14.91 -5.28
C TYR A 281 1.77 -15.18 -3.79
N VAL A 282 0.92 -16.16 -3.45
CA VAL A 282 0.67 -16.54 -2.05
C VAL A 282 1.92 -17.17 -1.41
N GLN A 283 2.68 -17.95 -2.17
CA GLN A 283 3.97 -18.47 -1.71
C GLN A 283 4.97 -17.33 -1.49
N ARG A 284 5.10 -16.43 -2.47
CA ARG A 284 5.97 -15.25 -2.41
C ARG A 284 5.61 -14.30 -1.27
N SER A 285 4.34 -14.18 -0.87
CA SER A 285 3.95 -13.36 0.27
C SER A 285 4.25 -14.00 1.63
N GLY A 286 4.82 -15.21 1.65
CA GLY A 286 4.97 -15.98 2.89
C GLY A 286 3.62 -16.28 3.55
N GLY A 287 2.58 -16.51 2.74
CA GLY A 287 1.22 -16.75 3.20
C GLY A 287 0.51 -15.51 3.75
N PHE A 288 0.97 -14.28 3.46
CA PHE A 288 0.28 -13.05 3.87
C PHE A 288 -0.96 -12.79 3.01
N LEU A 289 -1.97 -13.62 3.20
CA LEU A 289 -3.23 -13.64 2.47
C LEU A 289 -4.39 -13.36 3.42
N VAL A 290 -5.30 -12.48 3.01
CA VAL A 290 -6.49 -12.10 3.78
C VAL A 290 -7.74 -12.18 2.91
N LYS A 291 -8.85 -12.69 3.46
CA LYS A 291 -10.12 -12.89 2.75
C LYS A 291 -11.04 -11.68 2.93
N GLY A 292 -10.55 -10.50 2.54
CA GLY A 292 -11.30 -9.25 2.61
C GLY A 292 -11.14 -8.49 3.93
N TYR A 293 -11.46 -7.20 3.88
CA TYR A 293 -11.37 -6.30 5.04
C TYR A 293 -12.29 -6.66 6.22
N SER A 294 -13.37 -7.41 5.96
CA SER A 294 -14.24 -7.92 7.04
C SER A 294 -13.53 -8.90 7.96
N GLU A 295 -12.55 -9.64 7.44
CA GLU A 295 -11.70 -10.51 8.25
C GLU A 295 -10.90 -9.70 9.26
N TRP A 296 -10.24 -8.63 8.81
CA TRP A 296 -9.51 -7.72 9.69
C TRP A 296 -10.41 -6.94 10.64
N ALA A 297 -11.55 -6.44 10.18
CA ALA A 297 -12.51 -5.78 11.05
C ALA A 297 -12.95 -6.71 12.19
N ARG A 298 -13.26 -7.98 11.88
CA ARG A 298 -13.66 -8.96 12.90
C ARG A 298 -12.54 -9.34 13.86
N GLN A 299 -11.32 -9.55 13.35
CA GLN A 299 -10.18 -9.97 14.17
C GLN A 299 -9.59 -8.82 15.00
N TYR A 300 -9.57 -7.62 14.44
CA TYR A 300 -8.77 -6.50 14.94
C TYR A 300 -9.58 -5.23 15.19
N ALA A 301 -10.92 -5.26 15.22
CA ALA A 301 -11.76 -4.11 15.57
C ALA A 301 -11.17 -3.32 16.76
N PHE A 302 -10.89 -4.03 17.85
CA PHE A 302 -10.29 -3.51 19.08
C PHE A 302 -9.05 -4.28 19.54
N ALA A 303 -8.69 -5.37 18.85
CA ALA A 303 -7.44 -6.09 19.12
C ALA A 303 -6.28 -5.46 18.37
N VAL A 304 -5.13 -5.37 19.02
CA VAL A 304 -3.90 -4.79 18.44
C VAL A 304 -3.37 -5.76 17.39
N ALA A 305 -3.41 -5.36 16.12
CA ALA A 305 -2.98 -6.20 15.01
C ALA A 305 -1.45 -6.32 14.94
N MET A 306 -0.73 -5.25 15.26
CA MET A 306 0.73 -5.25 15.32
C MET A 306 1.27 -4.36 16.43
N ARG A 307 2.42 -4.76 16.99
CA ARG A 307 3.15 -3.92 17.93
C ARG A 307 3.72 -2.70 17.21
N PRO A 308 3.73 -1.51 17.83
CA PRO A 308 4.24 -0.30 17.18
C PRO A 308 5.76 -0.32 16.90
N VAL A 309 6.54 -1.18 17.54
CA VAL A 309 8.01 -1.14 17.44
C VAL A 309 8.50 -2.06 16.32
N HIS A 310 9.31 -1.52 15.40
CA HIS A 310 9.94 -2.30 14.31
C HIS A 310 10.97 -3.31 14.85
N GLY A 311 10.99 -4.52 14.27
CA GLY A 311 11.94 -5.58 14.61
C GLY A 311 11.65 -6.28 15.94
N ASP A 312 10.44 -6.14 16.51
CA ASP A 312 9.97 -6.94 17.66
C ASP A 312 9.25 -8.21 17.16
N LEU A 313 9.95 -9.03 16.36
CA LEU A 313 9.43 -10.29 15.79
C LEU A 313 9.14 -11.35 16.87
N SER A 314 9.62 -11.15 18.10
CA SER A 314 9.71 -12.15 19.15
C SER A 314 8.37 -12.68 19.70
N ARG A 315 7.20 -12.22 19.21
CA ARG A 315 5.87 -12.67 19.71
C ARG A 315 4.68 -12.50 18.76
N GLY A 316 4.88 -12.21 17.48
CA GLY A 316 3.79 -11.97 16.50
C GLY A 316 2.81 -13.15 16.32
N ALA A 317 3.27 -14.39 16.57
CA ALA A 317 2.46 -15.60 16.37
C ALA A 317 1.35 -15.84 17.41
N ARG A 318 1.31 -15.12 18.55
CA ARG A 318 0.34 -15.36 19.64
C ARG A 318 -0.82 -14.37 19.74
N PHE A 319 -0.82 -13.28 18.97
CA PHE A 319 -1.83 -12.21 19.11
C PHE A 319 -2.85 -12.13 17.95
N GLY A 320 -2.90 -13.13 17.06
CA GLY A 320 -3.83 -13.15 15.93
C GLY A 320 -4.29 -14.54 15.47
N ARG A 321 -4.07 -15.62 16.24
CA ARG A 321 -4.66 -16.93 15.92
C ARG A 321 -6.08 -17.01 16.48
N PRO A 322 -7.15 -16.99 15.65
CA PRO A 322 -8.43 -17.50 16.12
C PRO A 322 -8.30 -18.98 16.48
N ALA A 323 -8.99 -19.42 17.53
CA ALA A 323 -8.94 -20.76 18.11
C ALA A 323 -9.20 -21.93 17.11
N ALA A 324 -9.67 -21.63 15.89
CA ALA A 324 -9.92 -22.64 14.86
C ALA A 324 -8.65 -23.25 14.23
N ALA A 325 -7.48 -22.60 14.33
CA ALA A 325 -6.22 -23.16 13.81
C ALA A 325 -5.45 -24.01 14.84
N ALA A 326 -5.89 -24.05 16.10
CA ALA A 326 -5.31 -24.93 17.12
C ALA A 326 -5.94 -26.34 17.10
N ALA A 327 -7.11 -26.51 16.46
CA ALA A 327 -7.82 -27.78 16.44
C ALA A 327 -7.24 -28.83 15.46
N PHE A 328 -6.33 -28.43 14.55
CA PHE A 328 -5.64 -29.37 13.65
C PHE A 328 -4.32 -29.92 14.23
N ASP A 329 -3.77 -29.31 15.28
CA ASP A 329 -2.54 -29.76 15.95
C ASP A 329 -2.82 -30.67 17.18
N THR A 330 -4.09 -30.90 17.53
CA THR A 330 -4.49 -31.75 18.68
C THR A 330 -5.06 -33.12 18.29
N PHE A 331 -5.00 -33.53 17.02
CA PHE A 331 -5.39 -34.87 16.59
C PHE A 331 -4.21 -35.64 15.98
N SER A 332 -3.11 -35.72 16.73
CA SER A 332 -1.99 -36.64 16.48
C SER A 332 -1.22 -36.87 17.78
N GLY A 333 -1.92 -37.42 18.78
CA GLY A 333 -1.34 -37.72 20.08
C GLY A 333 -2.08 -38.88 20.73
N GLY A 334 -1.65 -40.11 20.44
CA GLY A 334 -2.08 -41.28 21.20
C GLY A 334 -2.09 -42.56 20.38
N LEU A 335 -0.94 -43.23 20.29
CA LEU A 335 -0.77 -44.67 20.54
C LEU A 335 0.66 -45.08 20.15
N GLN A 336 1.51 -45.23 21.17
CA GLN A 336 2.77 -45.98 21.07
C GLN A 336 2.47 -47.47 21.26
N ALA A 337 3.03 -48.33 20.42
CA ALA A 337 3.68 -49.59 20.80
C ALA A 337 4.42 -50.23 19.59
N PRO A 338 5.48 -51.04 19.82
CA PRO A 338 6.60 -51.17 18.91
C PRO A 338 6.58 -52.45 18.07
N LEU A 339 7.17 -52.40 16.88
CA LEU A 339 7.53 -53.61 16.12
C LEU A 339 9.01 -53.56 15.72
N ARG A 340 9.78 -54.39 16.41
CA ARG A 340 11.11 -54.86 16.00
C ARG A 340 11.00 -55.63 14.70
N VAL A 341 11.81 -55.29 13.71
CA VAL A 341 12.42 -56.28 12.80
C VAL A 341 13.87 -55.85 12.52
N THR A 342 14.76 -56.82 12.69
CA THR A 342 16.22 -56.78 12.64
C THR A 342 16.79 -57.02 11.24
N SER A 343 17.93 -56.35 10.96
CA SER A 343 19.09 -56.77 10.10
C SER A 343 18.82 -57.14 8.62
N THR A 344 19.55 -56.62 7.63
CA THR A 344 20.97 -56.95 7.36
C THR A 344 21.69 -55.95 6.42
N THR A 345 22.88 -55.51 6.88
CA THR A 345 24.19 -55.23 6.21
C THR A 345 24.38 -54.50 4.84
N PRO A 346 25.53 -53.81 4.67
CA PRO A 346 25.77 -52.74 3.69
C PRO A 346 26.69 -53.13 2.51
N VAL A 347 26.77 -52.28 1.47
CA VAL A 347 27.84 -52.33 0.46
C VAL A 347 28.48 -50.95 0.27
N ALA A 348 29.80 -51.01 0.09
CA ALA A 348 30.80 -49.97 0.29
C ALA A 348 31.03 -49.00 -0.89
N ARG A 349 31.57 -47.83 -0.52
CA ARG A 349 32.61 -47.00 -1.17
C ARG A 349 32.99 -47.32 -2.63
N ARG A 350 33.03 -46.26 -3.44
CA ARG A 350 34.16 -46.03 -4.35
C ARG A 350 34.46 -44.54 -4.47
N GLU A 351 35.62 -44.15 -3.94
CA GLU A 351 36.32 -42.92 -4.26
C GLU A 351 36.92 -43.05 -5.67
N ALA A 352 36.92 -41.96 -6.44
CA ALA A 352 37.87 -41.75 -7.52
C ALA A 352 38.30 -40.28 -7.52
N ARG A 353 39.53 -40.05 -7.04
CA ARG A 353 40.31 -38.83 -7.26
C ARG A 353 40.78 -38.79 -8.71
N GLY A 354 40.84 -37.59 -9.27
CA GLY A 354 41.59 -37.27 -10.48
C GLY A 354 41.96 -35.78 -10.50
N SER A 355 43.20 -35.48 -10.12
CA SER A 355 43.99 -34.26 -10.45
C SER A 355 44.13 -34.13 -11.99
N ALA A 356 44.50 -33.03 -12.66
CA ALA A 356 45.17 -31.76 -12.36
C ALA A 356 44.98 -30.76 -13.52
N ASN A 357 45.22 -29.47 -13.22
CA ASN A 357 45.89 -28.40 -13.99
C ASN A 357 45.41 -27.91 -15.39
N GLY A 358 45.45 -26.59 -15.55
CA GLY A 358 45.40 -25.85 -16.82
C GLY A 358 44.64 -24.52 -16.65
N GLU A 359 45.18 -23.51 -15.96
CA GLU A 359 45.99 -22.40 -16.51
C GLU A 359 45.17 -21.26 -17.16
N ARG A 360 45.34 -20.05 -16.59
CA ARG A 360 45.26 -18.68 -17.14
C ARG A 360 44.27 -18.36 -18.28
N ASP A 361 43.38 -17.40 -18.03
CA ASP A 361 43.53 -16.04 -18.58
C ASP A 361 42.36 -15.11 -18.20
N ALA A 362 42.73 -13.91 -17.73
CA ALA A 362 41.86 -12.73 -17.67
C ALA A 362 42.05 -11.92 -18.97
N PRO A 363 41.09 -11.06 -19.33
CA PRO A 363 41.49 -9.66 -19.37
C PRO A 363 40.47 -8.67 -18.80
N ARG A 364 41.04 -7.61 -18.23
CA ARG A 364 40.41 -6.34 -17.90
C ARG A 364 40.18 -5.47 -19.16
N HIS A 365 39.28 -4.51 -18.97
CA HIS A 365 39.16 -3.19 -19.61
C HIS A 365 38.31 -3.04 -20.88
N GLY A 366 37.33 -2.14 -20.74
CA GLY A 366 36.55 -1.53 -21.82
C GLY A 366 35.66 -0.42 -21.27
N ARG A 367 36.29 0.67 -20.83
CA ARG A 367 35.66 1.95 -20.46
C ARG A 367 35.08 2.56 -21.74
N TYR A 368 33.82 3.00 -21.75
CA TYR A 368 33.34 3.93 -22.78
C TYR A 368 32.61 5.09 -22.13
N GLU A 369 33.16 6.28 -22.41
CA GLU A 369 32.72 7.58 -21.96
C GLU A 369 31.50 8.08 -22.74
N SER A 370 30.82 9.01 -22.08
CA SER A 370 29.82 9.95 -22.56
C SER A 370 30.23 10.77 -23.79
N ARG A 371 29.23 11.06 -24.63
CA ARG A 371 28.92 12.32 -25.37
C ARG A 371 27.50 12.07 -25.90
N SER A 372 26.53 12.97 -25.93
CA SER A 372 26.42 14.42 -25.80
C SER A 372 24.92 14.74 -25.76
#